data_AF-A0A6N9RFB8-F1
#
_entry.id   AF-A0A6N9RFB8-F1
#
_cell.length_a   1.000
_cell.length_b   1.000
_cell.length_c   1.000
_cell.angle_alpha   90.00
_cell.angle_beta   90.00
_cell.angle_gamma   90.00
#
_symmetry.space_group_name_H-M   'P 1'
#
loop_
_entity.id
_entity.type
_entity.pdbx_description
1 polymer ?
#
loop_
_entity_poly.entity_id
_entity_poly.type
_entity_poly.pdbx_seq_one_letter_code
_entity_poly.pdbx_strand_id
1 'polypeptide(L)'
;MNKEDGQPWWKFGHVWMVFAGPAVVVVASFITLYLAIKIPDPVVTGYGQGSLSSGVKQESLSTNMAPAMQARNHAATGVPAPAEP
;
A
#
# COMPACT_ATOMS: atom_id res chain seq x y z
N MET A 1 6.33 -59.69 17.70
CA MET A 1 6.69 -58.35 17.19
C MET A 1 5.40 -57.58 17.01
N ASN A 2 5.08 -56.70 17.96
CA ASN A 2 3.87 -55.89 17.92
C ASN A 2 4.01 -54.89 16.77
N LYS A 3 3.13 -54.97 15.76
CA LYS A 3 3.05 -54.05 14.61
C LYS A 3 2.28 -52.78 15.00
N GLU A 4 2.69 -52.14 16.09
CA GLU A 4 2.21 -50.80 16.41
C GLU A 4 3.18 -49.80 15.79
N ASP A 5 3.39 -49.94 14.47
CA ASP A 5 4.14 -48.96 13.70
C ASP A 5 3.24 -47.72 13.64
N GLY A 6 3.58 -46.70 14.44
CA GLY A 6 2.78 -45.50 14.61
C GLY A 6 2.29 -44.94 13.27
N GLN A 7 1.01 -44.54 13.22
CA GLN A 7 0.40 -44.08 11.97
C GLN A 7 1.25 -42.98 11.32
N PRO A 8 1.29 -42.94 9.97
CA PRO A 8 2.08 -41.93 9.27
C PRO A 8 1.67 -40.51 9.66
N TRP A 9 2.66 -39.66 9.89
CA TRP A 9 2.48 -38.33 10.50
C TRP A 9 1.52 -37.42 9.72
N TRP A 10 1.42 -37.57 8.40
CA TRP A 10 0.55 -36.77 7.54
C TRP A 10 -0.95 -37.02 7.77
N LYS A 11 -1.32 -38.11 8.46
CA LYS A 11 -2.72 -38.39 8.81
C LYS A 11 -3.20 -37.54 9.99
N PHE A 12 -2.30 -36.96 10.78
CA PHE A 12 -2.67 -36.13 11.93
C PHE A 12 -2.98 -34.69 11.48
N GLY A 13 -4.22 -34.24 11.69
CA GLY A 13 -4.66 -32.89 11.30
C GLY A 13 -3.86 -31.74 11.92
N HIS A 14 -3.32 -31.92 13.13
CA HIS A 14 -2.50 -30.91 13.80
C HIS A 14 -1.23 -30.57 13.03
N VAL A 15 -0.65 -31.52 12.30
CA VAL A 15 0.54 -31.27 11.49
C VAL A 15 0.25 -30.27 10.38
N TRP A 16 -0.95 -30.34 9.79
CA TRP A 16 -1.40 -29.36 8.80
C TRP A 16 -1.63 -27.98 9.40
N MET A 17 -2.06 -27.86 10.66
CA MET A 17 -2.16 -26.54 11.33
C MET A 17 -0.79 -25.87 11.48
N VAL A 18 0.25 -26.66 11.79
CA VAL A 18 1.63 -26.15 11.89
C VAL A 18 2.16 -25.70 10.52
N PHE A 19 1.90 -26.48 9.46
CA PHE A 19 2.33 -26.11 8.10
C PHE A 19 1.49 -25.01 7.46
N ALA A 20 0.22 -24.87 7.83
CA ALA A 20 -0.70 -23.89 7.26
C ALA A 20 -0.20 -22.45 7.48
N GLY A 21 0.34 -22.13 8.66
CA GLY A 21 0.87 -20.79 8.96
C GLY A 21 1.95 -20.35 7.97
N PRO A 22 3.09 -21.08 7.87
CA PRO A 22 4.13 -20.79 6.89
C PRO A 22 3.63 -20.85 5.44
N ALA A 23 2.79 -21.83 5.10
CA ALA A 23 2.28 -21.97 3.73
C ALA A 23 1.46 -20.74 3.28
N VAL A 24 0.62 -20.17 4.16
CA VAL A 24 -0.16 -18.97 3.87
C VAL A 24 0.75 -17.76 3.60
N VAL A 25 1.82 -17.58 4.37
CA VAL A 25 2.78 -16.47 4.17
C VAL A 25 3.49 -16.59 2.82
N VAL A 26 3.89 -17.81 2.43
CA VAL A 26 4.51 -18.06 1.13
C VAL A 26 3.53 -17.70 0.00
N VAL A 27 2.27 -18.15 0.08
CA VAL A 27 1.23 -17.81 -0.91
C VAL A 27 0.99 -16.30 -0.96
N ALA A 28 0.86 -15.63 0.18
CA ALA A 28 0.68 -14.18 0.26
C ALA A 28 1.86 -13.42 -0.40
N SER A 29 3.08 -13.87 -0.18
CA SER A 29 4.28 -13.27 -0.80
C SER A 29 4.24 -13.35 -2.32
N PHE A 30 3.80 -14.48 -2.88
CA PHE A 30 3.60 -14.62 -4.32
C PHE A 30 2.47 -13.74 -4.86
N ILE A 31 1.37 -13.58 -4.11
CA ILE A 31 0.28 -12.67 -4.48
C ILE A 31 0.81 -11.23 -4.55
N THR A 32 1.56 -10.78 -3.54
CA THR A 32 2.17 -9.44 -3.54
C THR A 32 3.13 -9.26 -4.72
N LEU A 33 3.98 -10.25 -4.99
CA LEU A 33 4.88 -10.22 -6.15
C LEU A 33 4.11 -10.12 -7.46
N TYR A 34 3.03 -10.90 -7.59
CA TYR A 34 2.17 -10.87 -8.78
C TYR A 34 1.54 -9.49 -8.98
N LEU A 35 1.01 -8.86 -7.92
CA LEU A 35 0.47 -7.50 -7.99
C LEU A 35 1.54 -6.49 -8.42
N ALA A 36 2.74 -6.57 -7.84
CA ALA A 36 3.84 -5.66 -8.15
C ALA A 36 4.26 -5.71 -9.63
N ILE A 37 4.25 -6.90 -10.24
CA ILE A 37 4.58 -7.06 -11.67
C ILE A 37 3.43 -6.59 -12.56
N LYS A 38 2.17 -6.85 -12.17
CA LYS A 38 0.99 -6.56 -13.00
C LYS A 38 0.54 -5.11 -12.94
N ILE A 39 0.73 -4.44 -11.82
CA ILE A 39 0.25 -3.09 -11.56
C ILE A 39 1.46 -2.23 -11.18
N PRO A 40 2.29 -1.82 -12.16
CA PRO A 40 3.39 -0.92 -11.90
C PRO A 40 2.85 0.44 -11.45
N ASP A 41 3.44 1.00 -10.38
CA ASP A 41 3.11 2.33 -9.91
C ASP A 41 3.47 3.36 -11.01
N PRO A 42 2.52 4.17 -11.50
CA PRO A 42 2.80 5.14 -12.53
C PRO A 42 3.87 6.14 -12.07
N VAL A 43 4.87 6.36 -12.92
CA VAL A 43 5.87 7.42 -12.69
C VAL A 43 5.18 8.79 -12.70
N VAL A 44 5.27 9.51 -11.59
CA VAL A 44 4.74 10.88 -11.48
C VAL A 44 5.69 11.82 -12.22
N THR A 45 5.35 12.19 -13.45
CA THR A 45 6.17 13.04 -14.32
C THR A 45 5.98 14.54 -14.08
N GLY A 46 5.19 14.94 -13.09
CA GLY A 46 4.97 16.33 -12.73
C GLY A 46 4.79 16.50 -11.22
N TYR A 47 5.58 17.39 -10.62
CA TYR A 47 5.35 17.84 -9.25
C TYR A 47 3.95 18.48 -9.20
N GLY A 48 2.97 17.74 -8.67
CA GLY A 48 1.64 18.27 -8.34
C GLY A 48 0.43 17.68 -9.04
N GLN A 49 0.59 16.69 -9.92
CA GLN A 49 -0.55 16.15 -10.68
C GLN A 49 -0.58 14.61 -10.72
N GLY A 50 -0.07 13.95 -9.68
CA GLY A 50 -0.19 12.51 -9.53
C GLY A 50 -1.26 12.18 -8.47
N SER A 51 -2.36 11.56 -8.88
CA SER A 51 -3.40 10.91 -8.03
C SER A 51 -4.59 11.72 -7.50
N LEU A 52 -5.01 12.82 -8.12
CA LEU A 52 -6.28 13.46 -7.74
C LEU A 52 -7.45 12.80 -8.45
N SER A 53 -8.06 11.86 -7.73
CA SER A 53 -9.37 11.27 -8.00
C SER A 53 -10.35 12.32 -8.50
N SER A 54 -11.01 12.00 -9.61
CA SER A 54 -12.08 12.75 -10.25
C SER A 54 -13.06 13.31 -9.21
N GLY A 55 -12.94 14.59 -8.84
CA GLY A 55 -13.85 15.25 -7.90
C GLY A 55 -13.28 16.39 -7.07
N VAL A 56 -11.95 16.53 -6.98
CA VAL A 56 -11.34 17.61 -6.18
C VAL A 56 -11.27 18.91 -6.99
N LYS A 57 -11.96 19.95 -6.51
CA LYS A 57 -11.98 21.30 -7.09
C LYS A 57 -10.55 21.85 -7.25
N GLN A 58 -10.17 22.20 -8.48
CA GLN A 58 -8.86 22.72 -8.92
C GLN A 58 -8.23 23.76 -7.97
N GLU A 59 -9.06 24.60 -7.34
CA GLU A 59 -8.64 25.68 -6.44
C GLU A 59 -7.97 25.17 -5.14
N SER A 60 -8.40 24.01 -4.64
CA SER A 60 -7.78 23.38 -3.47
C SER A 60 -6.38 22.82 -3.79
N LEU A 61 -6.09 22.53 -5.07
CA LEU A 61 -4.81 21.97 -5.50
C LEU A 61 -3.70 23.01 -5.46
N SER A 62 -4.00 24.25 -5.88
CA SER A 62 -3.03 25.35 -5.88
C SER A 62 -2.54 25.69 -4.47
N THR A 63 -3.42 25.61 -3.46
CA THR A 63 -3.05 25.78 -2.04
C THR A 63 -2.22 24.60 -1.52
N ASN A 64 -2.56 23.36 -1.89
CA ASN A 64 -1.81 22.16 -1.50
C ASN A 64 -0.42 22.07 -2.16
N MET A 65 -0.20 22.81 -3.24
CA MET A 65 1.07 22.92 -3.96
C MET A 65 1.94 24.09 -3.50
N ALA A 66 1.50 24.86 -2.49
CA ALA A 66 2.28 25.98 -2.01
C ALA A 66 3.57 25.50 -1.30
N PRO A 67 4.69 26.23 -1.47
CA PRO A 67 5.94 25.95 -0.76
C PRO A 67 5.74 25.71 0.73
N ALA A 68 6.49 24.75 1.28
CA ALA A 68 6.35 24.30 2.67
C ALA A 68 6.40 25.45 3.70
N MET A 69 7.13 26.54 3.41
CA MET A 69 7.18 27.71 4.28
C MET A 69 5.86 28.50 4.33
N GLN A 70 5.08 28.50 3.25
CA GLN A 70 3.82 29.23 3.13
C GLN A 70 2.60 28.38 3.52
N ALA A 71 2.69 27.06 3.42
CA ALA A 71 1.59 26.15 3.75
C ALA A 71 1.41 25.88 5.25
N ARG A 72 2.45 26.10 6.07
CA ARG A 72 2.41 25.84 7.52
C ARG A 72 1.34 26.71 8.17
N ASN A 73 0.34 26.07 8.78
CA ASN A 73 -0.80 26.69 9.47
C ASN A 73 -1.86 27.39 8.59
N HIS A 74 -1.73 27.34 7.26
CA HIS A 74 -2.68 27.94 6.32
C HIS A 74 -3.74 26.96 5.78
N ALA A 75 -3.95 25.82 6.47
CA ALA A 75 -4.81 24.73 6.00
C ALA A 75 -6.29 25.12 5.81
N ALA A 76 -6.80 26.08 6.60
CA ALA A 76 -8.19 26.54 6.52
C ALA A 76 -8.37 27.87 5.77
N THR A 77 -7.30 28.68 5.65
CA THR A 77 -7.35 30.03 5.08
C THR A 77 -6.77 30.12 3.67
N GLY A 78 -6.03 29.11 3.22
CA GLY A 78 -5.31 29.14 1.95
C GLY A 78 -4.02 29.97 2.02
N VAL A 79 -3.18 29.82 0.99
CA VAL A 79 -1.95 30.61 0.87
C VAL A 79 -2.28 31.95 0.21
N PRO A 80 -1.95 33.10 0.84
CA PRO A 80 -2.20 34.42 0.26
C PRO A 80 -1.43 34.60 -1.06
N ALA A 81 -2.05 35.29 -2.02
CA ALA A 81 -1.44 35.57 -3.31
C ALA A 81 -0.12 36.36 -3.12
N PRO A 82 0.93 36.08 -3.92
CA PRO A 82 2.16 36.87 -3.88
C PRO A 82 1.83 38.34 -4.10
N ALA A 83 2.38 39.24 -3.27
CA ALA A 83 2.27 40.66 -3.53
C ALA A 83 2.96 40.97 -4.88
N GLU A 84 2.23 41.62 -5.79
CA GLU A 84 2.81 42.16 -7.01
C GLU A 84 3.87 43.23 -6.65
N PRO A 85 4.97 43.32 -7.42
CA PRO A 85 6.07 44.24 -7.15
C PRO A 85 5.66 45.72 -7.25
#